data_AF-A0A7S4HTQ8-F1
#
_entry.id   AF-A0A7S4HTQ8-F1
#
_cell.length_a   1.000
_cell.length_b   1.000
_cell.length_c   1.000
_cell.angle_alpha   90.00
_cell.angle_beta   90.00
_cell.angle_gamma   90.00
#
_symmetry.space_group_name_H-M   'P 1'
#
loop_
_entity.id
_entity.type
_entity.pdbx_description
1 polymer ?
#
loop_
_entity_poly.entity_id
_entity_poly.type
_entity_poly.pdbx_seq_one_letter_code
_entity_poly.pdbx_strand_id
1 'polypeptide(L)'
;KKDRAPYYVAKVPGTKMIMIRYSLNFGQDYGVPGFQFERFVTGKRLEDRHDIGFVEHVQVMKIGNFGVLIAAEADAVDDDGNPVEIKLIKSGLGGTKSFFQMAGSGSLTLIEGKNEKGELKSINAIHLNEIAKSIAE
;
A
#
# COMPACT_ATOMS: atom_id res chain seq x y z
N LYS A 1 15.86 -22.96 -13.36
CA LYS A 1 16.81 -22.02 -12.70
C LYS A 1 15.97 -21.14 -11.79
N LYS A 2 16.22 -21.10 -10.48
CA LYS A 2 15.55 -20.12 -9.60
C LYS A 2 16.01 -18.75 -10.09
N ASP A 3 15.12 -18.01 -10.74
CA ASP A 3 15.42 -16.66 -11.18
C ASP A 3 15.91 -15.84 -9.98
N ARG A 4 16.95 -15.04 -10.24
CA ARG A 4 17.57 -14.17 -9.26
C ARG A 4 16.49 -13.37 -8.55
N ALA A 5 16.72 -13.06 -7.27
CA ALA A 5 15.80 -12.26 -6.46
C ALA A 5 15.28 -11.06 -7.28
N PRO A 6 13.97 -10.76 -7.26
CA PRO A 6 13.34 -9.71 -8.07
C PRO A 6 13.71 -8.30 -7.60
N TYR A 7 14.92 -8.10 -7.07
CA TYR A 7 15.38 -6.86 -6.48
C TYR A 7 16.71 -6.46 -7.13
N TYR A 8 16.77 -5.23 -7.62
CA TYR A 8 18.04 -4.57 -7.94
C TYR A 8 18.60 -3.95 -6.67
N VAL A 9 19.87 -4.26 -6.39
CA VAL A 9 20.59 -3.74 -5.23
C VAL A 9 21.85 -3.06 -5.74
N ALA A 10 22.04 -1.80 -5.38
CA ALA A 10 23.21 -1.01 -5.77
C ALA A 10 23.70 -0.14 -4.62
N LYS A 11 25.02 -0.09 -4.43
CA LYS A 11 25.63 0.91 -3.54
C LYS A 11 25.64 2.25 -4.25
N VAL A 12 25.20 3.31 -3.58
CA VAL A 12 25.27 4.66 -4.13
C VAL A 12 26.72 5.15 -4.03
N PRO A 13 27.40 5.45 -5.16
CA PRO A 13 28.80 5.87 -5.16
C PRO A 13 29.06 7.07 -4.23
N GLY A 14 30.19 7.04 -3.52
CA GLY A 14 30.54 8.11 -2.57
C GLY A 14 29.77 8.11 -1.25
N THR A 15 28.86 7.14 -1.02
CA THR A 15 28.06 7.08 0.21
C THR A 15 28.11 5.70 0.87
N LYS A 16 27.55 5.60 2.09
CA LYS A 16 27.28 4.31 2.76
C LYS A 16 25.88 3.75 2.43
N MET A 17 25.13 4.39 1.53
CA MET A 17 23.76 4.02 1.22
C MET A 17 23.68 2.84 0.24
N ILE A 18 22.69 1.99 0.47
CA ILE A 18 22.31 0.89 -0.42
C ILE A 18 20.92 1.22 -0.96
N MET A 19 20.81 1.32 -2.28
CA MET A 19 19.54 1.44 -2.98
C MET A 19 19.01 0.04 -3.29
N ILE A 20 17.75 -0.20 -2.95
CA ILE A 20 17.04 -1.44 -3.23
C ILE A 20 15.80 -1.07 -4.04
N ARG A 21 15.59 -1.72 -5.19
CA ARG A 21 14.40 -1.53 -6.02
C ARG A 21 13.83 -2.89 -6.41
N TYR A 22 12.53 -3.08 -6.17
CA TYR A 22 11.83 -4.24 -6.69
C TYR A 22 11.64 -4.12 -8.21
N SER A 23 11.97 -5.18 -8.93
CA SER A 23 11.92 -5.32 -10.37
C SER A 23 10.86 -6.34 -10.75
N LEU A 24 9.60 -5.87 -10.82
CA LEU A 24 8.53 -6.66 -11.41
C LEU A 24 7.79 -5.81 -12.44
N ASN A 25 7.52 -6.40 -13.59
CA ASN A 25 6.57 -5.86 -14.55
C ASN A 25 5.21 -6.48 -14.22
N PHE A 26 4.38 -5.77 -13.47
CA PHE A 26 2.98 -6.15 -13.31
C PHE A 26 2.19 -5.64 -14.51
N GLY A 27 1.45 -6.53 -15.17
CA GLY A 27 0.27 -6.11 -15.94
C GLY A 27 -0.83 -5.74 -14.95
N GLN A 28 -1.22 -4.47 -14.90
CA GLN A 28 -2.34 -4.02 -14.07
C GLN A 28 -3.64 -4.09 -14.90
N ASP A 29 -4.57 -4.94 -14.45
CA ASP A 29 -5.94 -4.93 -14.96
C ASP A 29 -6.79 -3.97 -14.11
N TYR A 30 -6.98 -2.76 -14.61
CA TYR A 30 -7.76 -1.73 -13.94
C TYR A 30 -9.28 -2.00 -13.89
N GLY A 31 -9.74 -3.08 -14.52
CA GLY A 31 -11.12 -3.54 -14.44
C GLY A 31 -11.43 -4.31 -13.15
N VAL A 32 -10.43 -4.67 -12.34
CA VAL A 32 -10.68 -5.47 -11.13
C VAL A 32 -11.41 -4.66 -10.05
N PRO A 33 -12.26 -5.32 -9.22
CA PRO A 33 -13.06 -4.65 -8.19
C PRO A 33 -12.27 -3.78 -7.20
N GLY A 34 -10.98 -4.10 -6.94
CA GLY A 34 -10.12 -3.31 -6.05
C GLY A 34 -9.96 -1.86 -6.54
N PHE A 35 -9.60 -1.68 -7.82
CA PHE A 35 -9.45 -0.34 -8.41
C PHE A 35 -10.78 0.40 -8.54
N GLN A 36 -11.89 -0.31 -8.73
CA GLN A 36 -13.22 0.30 -8.71
C GLN A 36 -13.58 0.80 -7.31
N PHE A 37 -13.22 0.03 -6.27
CA PHE A 37 -13.42 0.43 -4.88
C PHE A 37 -12.57 1.65 -4.51
N GLU A 38 -11.30 1.69 -4.92
CA GLU A 38 -10.44 2.88 -4.75
C GLU A 38 -11.07 4.14 -5.38
N ARG A 39 -11.58 4.05 -6.61
CA ARG A 39 -12.29 5.17 -7.25
C ARG A 39 -13.52 5.60 -6.45
N PHE A 40 -14.31 4.62 -6.01
CA PHE A 40 -15.53 4.87 -5.24
C PHE A 40 -15.25 5.67 -3.96
N VAL A 41 -14.26 5.25 -3.17
CA VAL A 41 -13.96 5.91 -1.87
C VAL A 41 -13.18 7.21 -2.01
N THR A 42 -12.52 7.44 -3.16
CA THR A 42 -11.82 8.69 -3.47
C THR A 42 -12.67 9.70 -4.24
N GLY A 43 -13.96 9.39 -4.48
CA GLY A 43 -14.90 10.29 -5.17
C GLY A 43 -14.70 10.39 -6.68
N LYS A 44 -13.91 9.50 -7.29
CA LYS A 44 -13.77 9.38 -8.75
C LYS A 44 -14.95 8.59 -9.34
N ARG A 45 -15.24 8.75 -10.64
CA ARG A 45 -16.31 7.96 -11.27
C ARG A 45 -15.84 6.50 -11.42
N LEU A 46 -16.76 5.55 -11.30
CA LEU A 46 -16.43 4.12 -11.38
C LEU A 46 -15.89 3.76 -12.77
N GLU A 47 -16.40 4.42 -13.80
CA GLU A 47 -16.04 4.26 -15.21
C GLU A 47 -14.80 5.04 -15.64
N ASP A 48 -14.23 5.89 -14.77
CA ASP A 48 -13.04 6.68 -15.13
C ASP A 48 -11.89 5.75 -15.50
N ARG A 49 -11.05 6.17 -16.44
CA ARG A 49 -9.78 5.46 -16.65
C ARG A 49 -8.97 5.58 -15.38
N HIS A 50 -8.31 4.49 -14.96
CA HIS A 50 -7.37 4.59 -13.86
C HIS A 50 -6.30 5.61 -14.25
N ASP A 51 -6.11 6.60 -13.39
CA ASP A 51 -5.12 7.64 -13.61
C ASP A 51 -3.74 7.01 -13.45
N ILE A 52 -2.82 7.30 -14.37
CA ILE A 52 -1.42 6.87 -14.25
C ILE A 52 -0.64 7.74 -13.25
N GLY A 53 -1.24 8.83 -12.79
CA GLY A 53 -0.73 9.61 -11.67
C GLY A 53 -0.90 8.84 -10.36
N PHE A 54 0.22 8.43 -9.77
CA PHE A 54 0.28 7.89 -8.41
C PHE A 54 0.88 8.93 -7.47
N VAL A 55 0.47 8.89 -6.20
CA VAL A 55 1.07 9.71 -5.14
C VAL A 55 2.05 8.82 -4.40
N GLU A 56 3.29 9.28 -4.24
CA GLU A 56 4.26 8.62 -3.36
C GLU A 56 4.41 9.41 -2.07
N HIS A 57 4.40 8.71 -0.95
CA HIS A 57 4.83 9.26 0.33
C HIS A 57 6.27 8.81 0.61
N VAL A 58 7.11 9.78 0.99
CA VAL A 58 8.53 9.56 1.28
C VAL A 58 8.79 9.77 2.75
N GLN A 59 9.30 8.75 3.43
CA GLN A 59 9.58 8.82 4.86
C GLN A 59 10.92 8.19 5.23
N VAL A 60 11.51 8.68 6.32
CA VAL A 60 12.70 8.11 6.93
C VAL A 60 12.30 7.36 8.20
N MET A 61 12.58 6.07 8.24
CA MET A 61 12.35 5.20 9.39
C MET A 61 13.67 4.76 10.01
N LYS A 62 13.67 4.53 11.32
CA LYS A 62 14.78 3.89 12.03
C LYS A 62 14.43 2.44 12.30
N ILE A 63 15.12 1.51 11.64
CA ILE A 63 14.95 0.06 11.82
C ILE A 63 16.21 -0.47 12.50
N GLY A 64 16.12 -0.73 13.81
CA GLY A 64 17.28 -1.03 14.64
C GLY A 64 18.31 0.10 14.60
N ASN A 65 19.51 -0.19 14.08
CA ASN A 65 20.60 0.78 13.95
C ASN A 65 20.67 1.44 12.56
N PHE A 66 19.73 1.16 11.67
CA PHE A 66 19.74 1.63 10.29
C PHE A 66 18.70 2.74 10.09
N GLY A 67 19.11 3.82 9.42
CA GLY A 67 18.19 4.77 8.81
C GLY A 67 17.77 4.26 7.44
N VAL A 68 16.47 4.14 7.21
CA VAL A 68 15.89 3.60 5.98
C VAL A 68 14.98 4.67 5.40
N LEU A 69 15.32 5.16 4.20
CA LEU A 69 14.45 6.00 3.40
C LEU A 69 13.53 5.09 2.58
N ILE A 70 12.23 5.24 2.74
CA ILE A 70 11.22 4.51 1.99
C ILE A 70 10.42 5.53 1.18
N ALA A 71 10.31 5.26 -0.12
CA ALA A 71 9.31 5.88 -0.99
C ALA A 71 8.32 4.79 -1.35
N ALA A 72 7.05 5.00 -1.02
CA ALA A 72 5.99 4.05 -1.35
C ALA A 72 4.77 4.79 -1.88
N GLU A 73 4.07 4.15 -2.79
CA GLU A 73 2.78 4.62 -3.29
C GLU A 73 1.76 4.67 -2.14
N ALA A 74 0.95 5.73 -2.13
CA ALA A 74 -0.21 5.90 -1.26
C ALA A 74 -1.48 5.84 -2.12
N ASP A 75 -2.45 5.03 -1.70
CA ASP A 75 -3.71 4.86 -2.44
C ASP A 75 -4.54 6.17 -2.42
N ALA A 76 -4.47 6.92 -1.33
CA ALA A 76 -5.07 8.25 -1.18
C ALA A 76 -4.35 9.09 -0.11
N VAL A 77 -4.77 10.35 0.03
CA VAL A 77 -4.33 11.28 1.07
C VAL A 77 -5.56 11.90 1.71
N ASP A 78 -5.58 12.03 3.04
CA ASP A 78 -6.66 12.69 3.78
C ASP A 78 -6.56 14.22 3.76
N ASP A 79 -7.53 14.91 4.39
CA ASP A 79 -7.58 16.37 4.43
C ASP A 79 -6.39 17.00 5.17
N ASP A 80 -5.73 16.24 6.05
CA ASP A 80 -4.56 16.66 6.81
C ASP A 80 -3.23 16.36 6.09
N GLY A 81 -3.30 15.75 4.90
CA GLY A 81 -2.12 15.39 4.12
C GLY A 81 -1.49 14.05 4.50
N ASN A 82 -2.15 13.23 5.32
CA ASN A 82 -1.63 11.91 5.70
C ASN A 82 -2.00 10.86 4.64
N PRO A 83 -1.08 9.92 4.33
CA PRO A 83 -1.38 8.83 3.42
C PRO A 83 -2.43 7.87 4.02
N VAL A 84 -3.31 7.38 3.16
CA VAL A 84 -4.37 6.42 3.49
C VAL A 84 -4.22 5.20 2.59
N GLU A 85 -4.28 4.00 3.18
CA GLU A 85 -4.30 2.75 2.43
C GLU A 85 -5.76 2.36 2.18
N ILE A 86 -6.07 1.82 1.00
CA ILE A 86 -7.41 1.40 0.62
C ILE A 86 -7.35 -0.07 0.17
N LYS A 87 -8.21 -0.93 0.73
CA LYS A 87 -8.30 -2.32 0.29
C LYS A 87 -9.73 -2.83 0.27
N LEU A 88 -10.06 -3.54 -0.81
CA LEU A 88 -11.25 -4.36 -0.89
C LEU A 88 -10.89 -5.81 -0.51
N ILE A 89 -11.48 -6.32 0.57
CA ILE A 89 -11.13 -7.61 1.18
C ILE A 89 -12.36 -8.53 1.20
N LYS A 90 -12.15 -9.83 0.94
CA LYS A 90 -13.23 -10.84 0.97
C LYS A 90 -13.57 -11.33 2.37
N SER A 91 -12.58 -11.50 3.23
CA SER A 91 -12.74 -12.00 4.60
C SER A 91 -11.50 -11.70 5.45
N GLY A 92 -11.70 -11.50 6.75
CA GLY A 92 -10.62 -11.18 7.70
C GLY A 92 -10.26 -9.69 7.72
N LEU A 93 -9.38 -9.33 8.65
CA LEU A 93 -8.73 -8.02 8.73
C LEU A 93 -7.50 -8.00 7.81
N GLY A 94 -7.10 -6.81 7.36
CA GLY A 94 -5.85 -6.60 6.63
C GLY A 94 -4.67 -7.27 7.36
N GLY A 95 -4.17 -8.38 6.82
CA GLY A 95 -3.13 -9.18 7.48
C GLY A 95 -1.74 -8.55 7.39
N THR A 96 -0.71 -9.37 7.58
CA THR A 96 0.72 -8.95 7.54
C THR A 96 1.08 -8.16 6.28
N LYS A 97 0.46 -8.45 5.13
CA LYS A 97 0.68 -7.70 3.90
C LYS A 97 0.21 -6.24 4.04
N SER A 98 -1.02 -6.02 4.47
CA SER A 98 -1.58 -4.67 4.68
C SER A 98 -0.77 -3.90 5.72
N PHE A 99 -0.36 -4.58 6.80
CA PHE A 99 0.52 -3.98 7.81
C PHE A 99 1.82 -3.41 7.20
N PHE A 100 2.54 -4.21 6.39
CA PHE A 100 3.78 -3.75 5.79
C PHE A 100 3.58 -2.70 4.71
N GLN A 101 2.47 -2.75 3.95
CA GLN A 101 2.13 -1.70 3.00
C GLN A 101 1.90 -0.37 3.71
N MET A 102 1.05 -0.37 4.74
CA MET A 102 0.76 0.81 5.55
C MET A 102 2.01 1.35 6.27
N ALA A 103 2.78 0.49 6.93
CA ALA A 103 4.02 0.91 7.59
C ALA A 103 5.03 1.47 6.59
N GLY A 104 5.12 0.88 5.38
CA GLY A 104 6.02 1.33 4.31
C GLY A 104 5.60 2.65 3.67
N SER A 105 4.31 2.87 3.47
CA SER A 105 3.75 4.13 2.95
C SER A 105 3.60 5.19 4.03
N GLY A 106 3.67 4.83 5.31
CA GLY A 106 3.46 5.75 6.43
C GLY A 106 1.98 5.96 6.74
N SER A 107 1.10 5.17 6.14
CA SER A 107 -0.34 5.21 6.38
C SER A 107 -0.69 4.68 7.77
N LEU A 108 -1.45 5.47 8.52
CA LEU A 108 -1.98 5.09 9.83
C LEU A 108 -3.41 4.53 9.73
N THR A 109 -4.07 4.74 8.59
CA THR A 109 -5.48 4.40 8.38
C THR A 109 -5.66 3.54 7.14
N LEU A 110 -6.33 2.40 7.33
CA LEU A 110 -6.83 1.55 6.25
C LEU A 110 -8.33 1.80 6.06
N ILE A 111 -8.73 2.16 4.85
CA ILE A 111 -10.12 2.09 4.42
C ILE A 111 -10.38 0.69 3.85
N GLU A 112 -11.04 -0.14 4.64
CA GLU A 112 -11.38 -1.52 4.29
C GLU A 112 -12.82 -1.60 3.78
N GLY A 113 -12.97 -2.06 2.53
CA GLY A 113 -14.25 -2.51 2.00
C GLY A 113 -14.41 -4.02 2.15
N LYS A 114 -15.49 -4.48 2.78
CA LYS A 114 -15.83 -5.91 2.83
C LYS A 114 -16.65 -6.33 1.61
N ASN A 115 -16.08 -7.17 0.76
CA ASN A 115 -16.73 -7.71 -0.42
C ASN A 115 -17.19 -9.15 -0.18
N GLU A 116 -18.50 -9.34 -0.08
CA GLU A 116 -19.10 -10.66 0.01
C GLU A 116 -19.85 -10.97 -1.29
N LYS A 117 -19.40 -12.00 -2.01
CA LYS A 117 -20.02 -12.48 -3.26
C LYS A 117 -20.19 -11.41 -4.35
N GLY A 118 -19.31 -10.41 -4.40
CA GLY A 118 -19.35 -9.34 -5.40
C GLY A 118 -20.10 -8.09 -4.91
N GLU A 119 -20.62 -8.10 -3.69
CA GLU A 119 -21.33 -6.98 -3.10
C GLU A 119 -20.51 -6.35 -1.97
N LEU A 120 -20.39 -5.03 -1.99
CA LEU A 120 -19.78 -4.27 -0.91
C LEU A 120 -20.76 -4.22 0.28
N LYS A 121 -20.40 -4.87 1.38
CA LYS A 121 -21.25 -4.99 2.58
C LYS A 121 -21.01 -3.90 3.60
N SER A 122 -19.76 -3.48 3.76
CA SER A 122 -19.39 -2.41 4.68
C SER A 122 -18.09 -1.75 4.26
N ILE A 123 -17.88 -0.53 4.76
CA ILE A 123 -16.65 0.23 4.66
C ILE A 123 -16.27 0.63 6.08
N ASN A 124 -15.06 0.29 6.50
CA ASN A 124 -14.57 0.60 7.85
C ASN A 124 -13.22 1.30 7.74
N ALA A 125 -13.00 2.29 8.58
CA ALA A 125 -11.66 2.85 8.82
C ALA A 125 -11.02 2.07 9.97
N ILE A 126 -9.85 1.47 9.70
CA ILE A 126 -9.12 0.63 10.65
C ILE A 126 -7.74 1.23 10.85
N HIS A 127 -7.36 1.45 12.10
CA HIS A 127 -6.08 2.07 12.41
C HIS A 127 -4.94 1.02 12.41
N LEU A 128 -3.72 1.43 12.04
CA LEU A 128 -2.56 0.54 11.88
C LEU A 128 -2.27 -0.30 13.14
N ASN A 129 -2.53 0.25 14.32
CA ASN A 129 -2.34 -0.43 15.61
C ASN A 129 -3.30 -1.61 15.81
N GLU A 130 -4.51 -1.56 15.26
CA GLU A 130 -5.48 -2.68 15.31
C GLU A 130 -5.02 -3.81 14.41
N ILE A 131 -4.55 -3.49 13.21
CA ILE A 131 -3.91 -4.44 12.31
C ILE A 131 -2.69 -5.07 12.98
N ALA A 132 -1.83 -4.26 13.60
CA ALA A 132 -0.63 -4.72 14.31
C ALA A 132 -0.96 -5.70 15.45
N LYS A 133 -2.06 -5.49 16.18
CA LYS A 133 -2.52 -6.45 17.21
C LYS A 133 -2.98 -7.76 16.58
N SER A 134 -3.76 -7.68 15.51
CA SER A 134 -4.31 -8.88 14.84
C SER A 134 -3.24 -9.81 14.23
N ILE A 135 -2.04 -9.29 13.93
CA ILE A 135 -0.92 -10.08 13.40
C ILE A 135 0.02 -10.63 14.49
N ALA A 136 -0.10 -10.12 15.72
CA ALA A 136 0.74 -10.49 16.85
C ALA A 136 0.13 -11.63 17.69
N GLU A 137 -1.18 -11.86 17.55
CA GLU A 137 -1.95 -12.98 18.10
C GLU A 137 -1.85 -14.23 17.21
#